data_AF-A0A528DRN8-F1
#
_entry.id   AF-A0A528DRN8-F1
#
_cell.length_a   1.000
_cell.length_b   1.000
_cell.length_c   1.000
_cell.angle_alpha   90.00
_cell.angle_beta   90.00
_cell.angle_gamma   90.00
#
_symmetry.space_group_name_H-M   'P 1'
#
loop_
_entity.id
_entity.type
_entity.pdbx_description
1 polymer ?
#
loop_
_entity_poly.entity_id
_entity_poly.type
_entity_poly.pdbx_seq_one_letter_code
_entity_poly.pdbx_strand_id
1 'polypeptide(L)'
;ANLLIEGLPHLSMLPSGTLLFFRGGVTIKVDAQNGPCRIAGRSVAENAGMADHAAGALLFPTAAKRLRGLVAWVEKPGRIKTGEEISVRVPEQWIYRA
;
A
#
# COMPACT_ATOMS: atom_id res chain seq x y z
N ALA A 1 3.11 -8.44 1.95
CA ALA A 1 2.07 -7.70 1.20
C ALA A 1 1.44 -8.64 0.17
N ASN A 2 0.22 -8.35 -0.31
CA ASN A 2 -0.43 -9.20 -1.32
C ASN A 2 -0.04 -8.85 -2.76
N LEU A 3 0.24 -7.57 -3.02
CA LEU A 3 0.63 -7.05 -4.33
C LEU A 3 1.86 -6.16 -4.18
N LEU A 4 2.76 -6.21 -5.16
CA LEU A 4 3.88 -5.30 -5.35
C LEU A 4 3.70 -4.62 -6.70
N ILE A 5 3.68 -3.30 -6.72
CA ILE A 5 3.39 -2.49 -7.90
C ILE A 5 4.56 -1.53 -8.12
N GLU A 6 5.04 -1.46 -9.36
CA GLU A 6 6.03 -0.50 -9.82
C GLU A 6 5.42 0.57 -10.74
N GLY A 7 6.17 1.63 -11.06
CA GLY A 7 5.69 2.71 -11.94
C GLY A 7 4.79 3.76 -11.28
N LEU A 8 4.55 3.67 -9.95
CA LEU A 8 3.76 4.63 -9.17
C LEU A 8 4.59 5.23 -8.02
N PRO A 9 5.30 6.36 -8.25
CA PRO A 9 6.26 6.92 -7.29
C PRO A 9 5.68 7.25 -5.91
N HIS A 10 4.39 7.62 -5.85
CA HIS A 10 3.71 7.99 -4.61
C HIS A 10 2.55 7.03 -4.31
N LEU A 11 2.75 5.73 -4.50
CA LEU A 11 1.73 4.69 -4.27
C LEU A 11 0.98 4.87 -2.95
N SER A 12 1.69 5.06 -1.84
CA SER A 12 1.07 5.26 -0.51
C SER A 12 0.23 6.53 -0.39
N MET A 13 0.28 7.44 -1.35
CA MET A 13 -0.46 8.70 -1.35
C MET A 13 -1.68 8.68 -2.29
N LEU A 14 -1.97 7.55 -2.94
CA LEU A 14 -3.21 7.43 -3.71
C LEU A 14 -4.42 7.68 -2.79
N PRO A 15 -5.34 8.58 -3.16
CA PRO A 15 -6.49 8.89 -2.33
C PRO A 15 -7.46 7.73 -2.28
N SER A 16 -8.25 7.69 -1.21
CA SER A 16 -9.40 6.78 -1.10
C SER A 16 -10.32 6.92 -2.31
N GLY A 17 -10.84 5.80 -2.79
CA GLY A 17 -11.65 5.75 -4.00
C GLY A 17 -10.86 5.63 -5.31
N THR A 18 -9.51 5.65 -5.29
CA THR A 18 -8.70 5.30 -6.46
C THR A 18 -9.03 3.89 -6.95
N LEU A 19 -9.26 3.73 -8.24
CA LEU A 19 -9.51 2.43 -8.88
C LEU A 19 -8.26 1.96 -9.62
N LEU A 20 -7.86 0.72 -9.36
CA LEU A 20 -6.79 0.00 -10.05
C LEU A 20 -7.44 -1.04 -10.96
N PHE A 21 -7.42 -0.79 -12.26
CA PHE A 21 -7.96 -1.69 -13.28
C PHE A 21 -6.83 -2.55 -13.84
N PHE A 22 -6.89 -3.84 -13.59
CA PHE A 22 -5.97 -4.81 -14.18
C PHE A 22 -6.46 -5.17 -15.59
N ARG A 23 -5.54 -5.35 -16.53
CA ARG A 23 -5.85 -5.64 -17.95
C ARG A 23 -6.81 -6.83 -18.15
N GLY A 24 -6.74 -7.85 -17.31
CA GLY A 24 -7.59 -9.03 -17.26
C GLY A 24 -8.97 -8.81 -16.65
N GLY A 25 -9.30 -7.57 -16.29
CA GLY A 25 -10.65 -7.16 -15.90
C GLY A 25 -10.95 -7.20 -14.40
N VAL A 26 -9.96 -7.49 -13.55
CA VAL A 26 -10.04 -7.33 -12.09
C VAL A 26 -9.98 -5.85 -11.73
N THR A 27 -10.76 -5.43 -10.74
CA THR A 27 -10.72 -4.07 -10.22
C THR A 27 -10.51 -4.11 -8.71
N ILE A 28 -9.53 -3.34 -8.24
CA ILE A 28 -9.27 -3.10 -6.81
C ILE A 28 -9.53 -1.61 -6.53
N LYS A 29 -10.24 -1.31 -5.44
CA LYS A 29 -10.49 0.05 -5.00
C LYS A 29 -9.69 0.35 -3.74
N VAL A 30 -8.93 1.43 -3.77
CA VAL A 30 -8.15 1.93 -2.62
C VAL A 30 -9.10 2.43 -1.55
N ASP A 31 -8.88 2.00 -0.31
CA ASP A 31 -9.65 2.42 0.85
C ASP A 31 -8.88 3.47 1.67
N ALA A 32 -7.66 3.13 2.11
CA ALA A 32 -6.85 4.00 2.95
C ALA A 32 -5.34 3.68 2.87
N GLN A 33 -4.52 4.52 3.51
CA GLN A 33 -3.11 4.19 3.78
C GLN A 33 -2.99 2.99 4.70
N ASN A 34 -2.06 2.09 4.40
CA ASN A 34 -1.70 1.02 5.31
C ASN A 34 -0.86 1.58 6.45
N GLY A 35 -1.44 1.75 7.63
CA GLY A 35 -0.73 2.27 8.81
C GLY A 35 0.50 1.42 9.17
N PRO A 36 1.68 2.03 9.40
CA PRO A 36 2.84 1.28 9.85
C PRO A 36 2.66 0.83 11.32
N CYS A 37 3.08 -0.38 11.66
CA CYS A 37 2.88 -0.96 13.00
C CYS A 37 4.15 -1.64 13.52
N ARG A 38 4.24 -1.81 14.85
CA ARG A 38 5.39 -2.44 15.51
C ARG A 38 5.57 -3.90 15.12
N ILE A 39 4.48 -4.62 14.82
CA ILE A 39 4.52 -6.02 14.38
C ILE A 39 5.33 -6.14 13.08
N ALA A 40 5.03 -5.27 12.12
CA ALA A 40 5.79 -5.20 10.88
C ALA A 40 7.21 -4.70 11.09
N GLY A 41 7.40 -3.73 11.99
CA GLY A 41 8.73 -3.26 12.34
C GLY A 41 9.62 -4.36 12.91
N ARG A 42 9.07 -5.23 13.75
CA ARG A 42 9.79 -6.41 14.26
C ARG A 42 10.20 -7.33 13.12
N SER A 43 9.26 -7.67 12.24
CA SER A 43 9.55 -8.50 11.06
C SER A 43 10.63 -7.89 10.17
N VAL A 44 10.60 -6.56 9.97
CA VAL A 44 11.66 -5.85 9.22
C VAL A 44 13.00 -5.94 9.95
N ALA A 45 13.03 -5.72 11.26
CA ALA A 45 14.27 -5.76 12.05
C ALA A 45 14.93 -7.14 12.03
N GLU A 46 14.12 -8.21 12.13
CA GLU A 46 14.57 -9.60 12.02
C GLU A 46 15.18 -9.89 10.65
N ASN A 47 14.47 -9.54 9.57
CA ASN A 47 14.93 -9.81 8.20
C ASN A 47 16.12 -8.93 7.78
N ALA A 48 16.29 -7.76 8.39
CA ALA A 48 17.44 -6.89 8.18
C ALA A 48 18.65 -7.25 9.04
N GLY A 49 18.55 -8.25 9.92
CA GLY A 49 19.64 -8.67 10.80
C GLY A 49 20.05 -7.60 11.82
N MET A 50 19.10 -6.79 12.30
CA MET A 50 19.40 -5.75 13.29
C MET A 50 19.82 -6.38 14.62
N ALA A 51 20.84 -5.83 15.29
CA ALA A 51 21.24 -6.33 16.61
C ALA A 51 20.16 -6.12 17.69
N ASP A 52 19.39 -5.03 17.61
CA ASP A 52 18.28 -4.73 18.51
C ASP A 52 16.94 -4.71 17.74
N HIS A 53 16.23 -5.84 17.78
CA HIS A 53 14.93 -5.98 17.15
C HIS A 53 13.84 -5.11 17.80
N ALA A 54 13.96 -4.81 19.10
CA ALA A 54 12.98 -4.00 19.81
C ALA A 54 13.08 -2.53 19.38
N ALA A 55 14.31 -2.02 19.24
CA ALA A 55 14.58 -0.70 18.68
C ALA A 55 14.09 -0.61 17.23
N GLY A 56 14.39 -1.60 16.38
CA GLY A 56 13.89 -1.65 15.00
C GLY A 56 12.36 -1.64 14.92
N ALA A 57 11.70 -2.42 15.77
CA ALA A 57 10.24 -2.46 15.85
C ALA A 57 9.61 -1.11 16.26
N LEU A 58 10.28 -0.34 17.12
CA LEU A 58 9.85 1.00 17.54
C LEU A 58 10.16 2.08 16.51
N LEU A 59 11.28 1.97 15.79
CA LEU A 59 11.70 2.93 14.78
C LEU A 59 10.82 2.88 13.52
N PHE A 60 10.40 1.68 13.13
CA PHE A 60 9.70 1.46 11.87
C PHE A 60 8.39 2.26 11.70
N PRO A 61 7.48 2.36 12.68
CA PRO A 61 6.29 3.20 12.55
C PRO A 61 6.57 4.65 12.14
N THR A 62 7.65 5.23 12.68
CA THR A 62 8.06 6.60 12.37
C THR A 62 8.70 6.67 10.99
N ALA A 63 9.62 5.76 10.68
CA ALA A 63 10.34 5.73 9.41
C ALA A 63 9.46 5.38 8.20
N ALA A 64 8.47 4.51 8.37
CA ALA A 64 7.59 4.02 7.31
C ALA A 64 6.31 4.85 7.13
N LYS A 65 6.18 5.97 7.85
CA LYS A 65 5.03 6.87 7.75
C LYS A 65 4.86 7.34 6.30
N ARG A 66 3.66 7.13 5.74
CA ARG A 66 3.33 7.44 4.33
C ARG A 66 4.14 6.66 3.27
N LEU A 67 4.79 5.56 3.66
CA LEU A 67 5.62 4.72 2.77
C LEU A 67 5.24 3.23 2.82
N ARG A 68 4.21 2.88 3.59
CA ARG A 68 3.83 1.49 3.92
C ARG A 68 2.79 0.89 2.96
N GLY A 69 2.46 1.60 1.88
CA GLY A 69 1.48 1.20 0.88
C GLY A 69 0.05 1.49 1.31
N LEU A 70 -0.88 0.74 0.73
CA LEU A 70 -2.32 0.97 0.85
C LEU A 70 -3.03 -0.28 1.34
N VAL A 71 -4.22 -0.08 1.89
CA VAL A 71 -5.24 -1.11 2.04
C VAL A 71 -6.36 -0.85 1.03
N ALA A 72 -6.97 -1.92 0.54
CA ALA A 72 -7.90 -1.88 -0.56
C ALA A 72 -8.87 -3.05 -0.48
N TRP A 73 -9.96 -2.96 -1.23
CA TRP A 73 -10.99 -3.99 -1.35
C TRP A 73 -11.17 -4.40 -2.81
N VAL A 74 -11.64 -5.64 -3.00
CA VAL A 74 -11.89 -6.20 -4.33
C VAL A 74 -13.23 -5.67 -4.83
N GLU A 75 -13.19 -4.73 -5.78
CA GLU A 75 -14.38 -4.13 -6.41
C GLU A 75 -14.99 -5.09 -7.44
N LYS A 76 -14.12 -5.76 -8.23
CA LYS A 76 -14.53 -6.79 -9.19
C LYS A 76 -13.57 -7.98 -9.13
N PRO A 77 -14.06 -9.18 -8.79
CA PRO A 77 -13.22 -10.37 -8.64
C PRO A 77 -12.72 -10.92 -9.98
N GLY A 78 -11.65 -11.72 -9.92
CA GLY A 78 -11.05 -12.40 -11.05
C GLY A 78 -9.62 -12.84 -10.74
N ARG A 79 -8.80 -13.07 -11.76
CA ARG A 79 -7.42 -13.55 -11.60
C ARG A 79 -6.41 -12.50 -12.07
N ILE A 80 -5.55 -12.07 -11.15
CA ILE A 80 -4.38 -11.22 -11.43
C ILE A 80 -3.17 -12.11 -11.73
N LYS A 81 -2.33 -11.71 -12.68
CA LYS A 81 -1.04 -12.34 -12.98
C LYS A 81 0.12 -11.37 -12.78
N THR A 82 1.31 -11.89 -12.47
CA THR A 82 2.54 -11.08 -12.40
C THR A 82 2.83 -10.45 -13.77
N GLY A 83 3.29 -9.20 -13.76
CA GLY A 83 3.59 -8.43 -14.98
C GLY A 83 2.36 -7.88 -15.71
N GLU A 84 1.17 -8.01 -15.12
CA GLU A 84 -0.05 -7.47 -15.70
C GLU A 84 -0.12 -5.95 -15.56
N GLU A 85 -0.49 -5.28 -16.65
CA GLU A 85 -0.63 -3.82 -16.69
C GLU A 85 -1.83 -3.36 -15.84
N ILE A 86 -1.63 -2.25 -15.14
CA ILE A 86 -2.61 -1.62 -14.27
C ILE A 86 -2.89 -0.22 -14.79
N SER A 87 -4.15 0.09 -15.08
CA SER A 87 -4.62 1.45 -15.29
C SER A 87 -5.12 2.03 -13.99
N VAL A 88 -4.61 3.20 -13.61
CA VAL A 88 -4.96 3.87 -12.35
C VAL A 88 -5.90 5.04 -12.61
N ARG A 89 -7.08 5.01 -12.01
CA ARG A 89 -8.03 6.12 -12.04
C ARG A 89 -8.13 6.78 -10.68
N VAL A 90 -7.49 7.93 -10.56
CA VAL A 90 -7.52 8.77 -9.35
C VAL A 90 -8.81 9.61 -9.38
N PRO A 91 -9.64 9.59 -8.33
CA PRO A 91 -10.80 10.46 -8.24
C PRO A 91 -10.39 11.92 -8.12
N GLU A 92 -11.33 12.82 -8.38
CA GLU A 92 -11.15 14.24 -8.05
C GLU A 92 -10.79 14.40 -6.56
N GLN A 93 -9.79 15.23 -6.30
CA GLN A 93 -9.29 15.49 -4.95
C GLN A 93 -9.80 16.83 -4.46
N TRP A 94 -10.47 16.80 -3.32
CA TRP A 94 -11.08 17.95 -2.66
C TRP A 94 -10.84 17.85 -1.16
N ILE A 95 -10.56 18.98 -0.54
CA ILE A 95 -10.43 19.08 0.92
C ILE A 95 -11.79 19.54 1.44
N TYR A 96 -12.53 18.63 2.07
CA TYR A 96 -13.76 18.97 2.77
C TYR A 96 -13.41 19.80 4.00
N ARG A 97 -13.77 21.09 3.98
CA ARG A 97 -13.57 22.05 5.06
C ARG A 97 -14.92 22.34 5.71
N ALA A 98 -15.32 21.49 6.66
CA ALA A 98 -16.46 21.72 7.54
C ALA A 98 -15.98 21.82 8.99
#